data_AF-A0A3D3KXT4-F1
#
_entry.id   AF-A0A3D3KXT4-F1
#
_cell.length_a   1.000
_cell.length_b   1.000
_cell.length_c   1.000
_cell.angle_alpha   90.00
_cell.angle_beta   90.00
_cell.angle_gamma   90.00
#
_symmetry.space_group_name_H-M   'P 1'
#
loop_
_entity.id
_entity.type
_entity.pdbx_description
1 polymer ?
#
loop_
_entity_poly.entity_id
_entity_poly.type
_entity_poly.pdbx_seq_one_letter_code
_entity_poly.pdbx_strand_id
1 'polypeptide(L)' 'MTSSSAVSDAVSAAGALAASHPLMDGRTADSPLITAYRGGKPSRRPVWFMRQAGRSLPEYLKVREGVAMLDSC' A
#
# COMPACT_ATOMS: atom_id res chain seq x y z
N MET A 1 32.50 14.19 20.61
CA MET A 1 32.97 14.53 19.26
C MET A 1 32.29 13.57 18.31
N THR A 2 31.07 13.94 17.87
CA THR A 2 30.81 14.48 16.51
C THR A 2 30.98 13.37 15.48
N SER A 3 30.00 12.96 14.68
CA SER A 3 28.69 13.48 14.32
C SER A 3 27.99 12.32 13.58
N SER A 4 26.71 12.05 13.82
CA SER A 4 25.61 12.57 13.00
C SER A 4 25.89 12.45 11.49
N SER A 5 25.50 11.33 10.85
CA SER A 5 25.43 11.23 9.38
C SER A 5 24.44 10.19 8.83
N ALA A 6 23.39 9.81 9.55
CA ALA A 6 22.36 8.90 9.00
C ALA A 6 20.95 9.51 8.99
N VAL A 7 20.79 10.76 9.42
CA VAL A 7 19.53 11.52 9.33
C VAL A 7 19.45 12.30 8.00
N SER A 8 20.16 11.86 6.96
CA SER A 8 20.20 12.56 5.66
C SER A 8 19.54 11.81 4.49
N ASP A 9 19.13 10.54 4.65
CA ASP A 9 18.47 9.78 3.56
C ASP A 9 16.95 9.94 3.49
N ALA A 10 16.33 10.60 4.48
CA ALA A 10 14.86 10.72 4.53
C ALA A 10 14.28 11.80 3.60
N VAL A 11 15.11 12.64 2.96
CA VAL A 11 14.67 13.81 2.16
C VAL A 11 15.24 13.79 0.73
N SER A 12 15.23 12.62 0.08
CA SER A 12 15.30 12.54 -1.41
C SER A 12 14.19 11.69 -2.04
N ALA A 13 13.22 11.24 -1.23
CA ALA A 13 12.20 10.25 -1.59
C ALA A 13 10.96 10.82 -2.32
N ALA A 14 11.15 11.81 -3.22
CA ALA A 14 10.09 12.31 -4.09
C ALA A 14 10.48 12.10 -5.55
N GLY A 15 10.32 10.88 -6.08
CA GLY A 15 10.38 10.69 -7.52
C GLY A 15 10.35 9.25 -8.04
N ALA A 16 11.09 8.33 -7.43
CA ALA A 16 11.25 6.98 -8.00
C ALA A 16 11.11 5.88 -6.95
N LEU A 17 10.24 4.91 -7.24
CA LEU A 17 10.12 3.66 -6.49
C LEU A 17 11.35 2.77 -6.78
N ALA A 18 11.79 1.99 -5.79
CA ALA A 18 12.88 1.04 -5.98
C ALA A 18 12.54 0.01 -7.08
N ALA A 19 13.55 -0.52 -7.77
CA ALA A 19 13.37 -1.48 -8.87
C ALA A 19 12.63 -2.76 -8.45
N SER A 20 12.78 -3.18 -7.19
CA SER A 20 12.10 -4.35 -6.59
C SER A 20 10.66 -4.07 -6.14
N HIS A 21 10.17 -2.83 -6.30
CA HIS A 21 8.81 -2.48 -5.92
C HIS A 21 7.80 -3.20 -6.83
N PRO A 22 6.68 -3.77 -6.32
CA PRO A 22 5.72 -4.54 -7.13
C PRO A 22 5.19 -3.82 -8.38
N LEU A 23 5.12 -2.49 -8.32
CA LEU A 23 4.69 -1.64 -9.44
C LEU A 23 5.75 -1.53 -10.56
N MET A 24 7.03 -1.70 -10.22
CA MET A 24 8.19 -1.58 -11.10
C MET A 24 8.66 -2.95 -11.63
N ASP A 25 8.62 -3.99 -10.79
CA ASP A 25 9.09 -5.34 -11.15
C ASP A 25 8.11 -6.18 -12.00
N GLY A 26 6.95 -5.61 -12.32
CA GLY A 26 5.98 -6.22 -13.24
C GLY A 26 4.93 -7.12 -12.59
N ARG A 27 5.00 -7.40 -11.28
CA ARG A 27 4.01 -8.27 -10.59
C ARG A 27 2.57 -7.73 -10.65
N THR A 28 2.39 -6.43 -10.85
CA THR A 28 1.06 -5.82 -10.99
C THR A 28 0.62 -5.60 -12.45
N ALA A 29 1.38 -6.08 -13.44
CA ALA A 29 1.11 -5.81 -14.86
C ALA A 29 -0.29 -6.27 -15.30
N ASP A 30 -0.75 -7.41 -14.77
CA ASP A 30 -2.06 -7.98 -15.10
C ASP A 30 -3.22 -7.42 -14.24
N SER A 31 -2.94 -6.47 -13.35
CA SER A 31 -3.97 -5.90 -12.46
C SER A 31 -4.91 -4.97 -13.24
N PRO A 32 -6.23 -5.28 -13.33
CA PRO A 32 -7.18 -4.40 -13.99
C PRO A 32 -7.29 -3.02 -13.34
N LEU A 33 -7.05 -2.95 -12.02
CA LEU A 33 -7.07 -1.70 -11.27
C LEU A 33 -5.91 -0.79 -11.68
N ILE A 34 -4.70 -1.34 -11.77
CA ILE A 34 -3.50 -0.58 -12.17
C ILE A 34 -3.63 -0.11 -13.62
N THR A 35 -4.12 -0.97 -14.51
CA THR A 35 -4.39 -0.62 -15.91
C THR A 35 -5.38 0.54 -16.03
N ALA A 36 -6.48 0.50 -15.26
CA ALA A 36 -7.47 1.59 -15.25
C ALA A 36 -6.86 2.91 -14.74
N TYR A 37 -6.07 2.89 -13.67
CA TYR A 37 -5.41 4.10 -13.15
C TYR A 37 -4.36 4.68 -14.10
N ARG A 38 -3.76 3.86 -14.97
CA ARG A 38 -2.86 4.31 -16.04
C ARG A 38 -3.60 4.85 -17.28
N GLY A 39 -4.94 4.89 -17.26
CA GLY A 39 -5.77 5.33 -18.39
C GLY A 39 -5.96 4.27 -19.48
N GLY A 40 -5.52 3.03 -19.25
CA GLY A 40 -5.73 1.92 -20.18
C GLY A 40 -7.14 1.35 -20.11
N LYS A 41 -7.50 0.50 -21.08
CA LYS A 41 -8.75 -0.28 -21.07
C LYS A 41 -8.53 -1.61 -20.33
N PRO A 42 -9.02 -1.77 -19.09
CA PRO A 42 -8.87 -3.04 -18.37
C PRO A 42 -9.76 -4.13 -18.95
N SER A 43 -9.37 -5.40 -18.76
CA SER A 43 -10.14 -6.58 -19.21
C SER A 43 -11.54 -6.68 -18.57
N ARG A 44 -11.68 -6.16 -17.34
CA ARG A 44 -12.93 -6.03 -16.60
C ARG A 44 -12.93 -4.73 -15.80
N ARG A 45 -14.10 -4.22 -15.45
CA ARG A 45 -14.22 -3.04 -14.57
C ARG A 45 -13.75 -3.40 -13.15
N PRO A 46 -12.65 -2.80 -12.65
CA PRO A 46 -12.24 -3.02 -11.27
C PRO A 46 -13.19 -2.30 -10.32
N VAL A 47 -13.49 -2.91 -9.18
CA VAL A 47 -14.29 -2.32 -8.09
C VAL A 47 -13.51 -2.49 -6.80
N TRP A 48 -13.58 -1.49 -5.94
CA TRP A 48 -13.10 -1.52 -4.58
C TRP A 48 -14.04 -0.69 -3.71
N PHE A 49 -14.10 -1.00 -2.42
CA PHE A 49 -14.96 -0.28 -1.48
C PHE A 49 -14.11 0.45 -0.46
N MET A 50 -14.48 1.69 -0.17
CA MET A 50 -13.92 2.39 0.99
C MET A 50 -14.28 1.60 2.24
N ARG A 51 -13.29 1.39 3.12
CA ARG A 51 -13.43 0.59 4.35
C ARG A 51 -13.86 -0.86 4.11
N GLN A 52 -13.46 -1.45 2.99
CA GLN A 52 -13.73 -2.88 2.68
C GLN A 52 -13.25 -3.84 3.79
N ALA A 53 -12.21 -3.47 4.53
CA ALA A 53 -11.76 -4.18 5.72
C ALA A 53 -12.05 -3.34 6.96
N GLY A 54 -13.00 -3.78 7.78
CA GLY A 54 -13.44 -3.03 8.95
C GLY A 54 -14.40 -3.81 9.82
N ARG A 55 -15.03 -3.12 10.78
CA ARG A 55 -15.91 -3.72 11.80
C ARG A 55 -17.17 -4.41 11.25
N SER A 56 -17.47 -4.25 9.96
CA SER A 56 -18.53 -5.01 9.28
C SER A 56 -18.17 -6.47 9.05
N LEU A 57 -16.88 -6.81 9.07
CA LEU A 57 -16.38 -8.18 8.90
C LEU A 57 -16.19 -8.84 10.27
N PRO A 58 -16.91 -9.92 10.59
CA PRO A 58 -16.75 -10.63 11.86
C PRO A 58 -15.31 -11.14 12.08
N GLU A 59 -14.64 -11.56 11.02
CA GLU A 59 -13.24 -11.98 11.04
C GLU A 59 -12.30 -10.83 11.40
N TYR A 60 -12.57 -9.61 10.93
CA TYR A 60 -11.80 -8.43 11.30
C TYR A 60 -11.97 -8.11 12.78
N LEU A 61 -13.18 -8.26 13.32
CA LEU A 61 -13.45 -8.05 14.75
C LEU A 61 -12.68 -9.04 15.62
N LYS A 62 -12.69 -10.33 15.27
CA LYS A 62 -11.98 -11.39 16.01
C LYS A 62 -10.46 -11.16 16.05
N VAL A 63 -9.85 -10.80 14.92
CA VAL A 63 -8.40 -10.53 14.86
C VAL A 63 -8.01 -9.30 15.68
N ARG A 64 -8.92 -8.33 15.82
CA ARG A 64 -8.70 -7.10 16.60
C ARG A 64 -9.14 -7.22 18.06
N GLU A 65 -9.67 -8.37 18.48
CA GLU A 65 -10.07 -8.60 19.86
C GLU A 65 -8.81 -8.60 20.75
N GLY A 66 -8.80 -7.73 21.77
CA GLY A 66 -7.66 -7.60 22.68
C GLY A 66 -6.48 -6.75 22.19
N VAL A 67 -6.51 -6.20 20.97
CA VAL A 67 -5.45 -5.29 20.46
C VAL A 67 -6.00 -3.86 20.43
N ALA A 68 -5.35 -2.94 21.15
CA ALA A 68 -5.77 -1.55 21.13
C ALA A 68 -5.59 -0.95 19.73
N MET A 69 -6.44 0.03 19.38
CA MET A 69 -6.41 0.65 18.05
C MET A 69 -5.09 1.37 17.75
N LEU A 70 -4.35 1.80 18.77
CA LEU A 70 -3.06 2.45 18.61
C LEU A 70 -1.92 1.44 18.38
N ASP A 71 -1.98 0.26 19.00
CA ASP A 71 -1.03 -0.84 18.73
C ASP A 71 -1.26 -1.51 17.36
N SER A 72 -2.37 -1.14 16.72
CA SER A 72 -2.89 -1.70 15.50
C SER A 72 -2.43 -0.96 14.22
N CYS A 73 -1.74 0.18 14.36
CA CYS A 73 -1.31 1.10 13.29
C CYS A 73 0.22 1.11 13.15
#